data_AF-A0A928KC67-F1
#
_entry.id   AF-A0A928KC67-F1
#
_cell.length_a   1.000
_cell.length_b   1.000
_cell.length_c   1.000
_cell.angle_alpha   90.00
_cell.angle_beta   90.00
_cell.angle_gamma   90.00
#
_symmetry.space_group_name_H-M   'P 1'
#
loop_
_entity.id
_entity.type
_entity.pdbx_description
1 polymer ?
#
loop_
_entity_poly.entity_id
_entity_poly.type
_entity_poly.pdbx_seq_one_letter_code
_entity_poly.pdbx_strand_id
1 'polypeptide(L)'
;MGFGNKVKDIIGIEGNTWEYLRPIIGYNVANITIGGVTNPLSKYHQQFLNYVEGLDTRMTGRISAIAGVFDAITDLAMGFITDRTKSRLGRHRVWIIAALPVLLIGYFMKWYSFGISGTGNENALFFYYLMASFVYSTGYTMMNIPHAAMLPTIAPRYFERTQYKIVEYIFNMFGMFPSFIFMSIVLGGTNLDNPSAADRGKYLL
;
A
#
# COMPACT_ATOMS: atom_id res chain seq x y z
N MET A 1 12.93 40.80 5.11
CA MET A 1 13.02 39.37 5.53
C MET A 1 12.44 38.50 4.42
N GLY A 2 13.27 37.71 3.74
CA GLY A 2 12.81 36.84 2.66
C GLY A 2 11.90 35.73 3.18
N PHE A 3 10.92 35.31 2.38
CA PHE A 3 9.93 34.27 2.70
C PHE A 3 10.59 32.99 3.28
N GLY A 4 11.78 32.62 2.79
CA GLY A 4 12.54 31.49 3.29
C GLY A 4 12.97 31.58 4.76
N ASN A 5 13.23 32.77 5.29
CA ASN A 5 13.59 32.94 6.71
C ASN A 5 12.37 32.86 7.62
N LYS A 6 11.21 33.35 7.17
CA LYS A 6 9.94 33.17 7.90
C LYS A 6 9.54 31.69 7.98
N VAL A 7 9.75 30.94 6.90
CA VAL A 7 9.49 29.50 6.90
C VAL A 7 10.44 28.78 7.87
N LYS A 8 11.74 29.13 7.89
CA LYS A 8 12.74 28.58 8.83
C LYS A 8 12.39 28.84 10.30
N ASP A 9 11.92 30.03 10.63
CA ASP A 9 11.52 30.40 11.99
C ASP A 9 10.24 29.67 12.42
N ILE A 10 9.26 29.47 11.51
CA ILE A 10 8.02 28.74 11.80
C ILE A 10 8.27 27.24 12.03
N ILE A 11 9.23 26.65 11.31
CA ILE A 11 9.60 25.23 11.44
C ILE A 11 10.75 24.98 12.42
N GLY A 12 11.26 26.03 13.10
CA GLY A 12 12.27 25.92 14.15
C GLY A 12 13.58 25.27 13.72
N ILE A 13 14.00 25.43 12.46
CA ILE A 13 15.25 24.82 11.94
C ILE A 13 16.42 25.76 12.18
N GLU A 14 17.29 25.39 13.13
CA GLU A 14 18.61 25.97 13.30
C GLU A 14 19.60 25.24 12.36
N GLY A 15 19.89 25.80 11.18
CA GLY A 15 20.93 25.27 10.27
C GLY A 15 20.56 25.23 8.78
N ASN A 16 21.32 24.43 8.02
CA ASN A 16 21.09 24.23 6.58
C ASN A 16 19.82 23.40 6.36
N THR A 17 18.83 23.98 5.67
CA THR A 17 17.54 23.32 5.38
C THR A 17 17.71 21.98 4.68
N TRP A 18 18.75 21.83 3.84
CA TRP A 18 18.96 20.60 3.09
C TRP A 18 19.38 19.41 3.95
N GLU A 19 20.19 19.65 4.99
CA GLU A 19 20.61 18.59 5.93
C GLU A 19 19.43 18.10 6.77
N TYR A 20 18.49 18.99 7.08
CA TYR A 20 17.25 18.65 7.76
C TYR A 20 16.26 17.89 6.83
N LEU A 21 16.11 18.32 5.58
CA LEU A 21 15.14 17.73 4.64
C LEU A 21 15.59 16.38 4.07
N ARG A 22 16.88 16.16 3.86
CA ARG A 22 17.42 14.92 3.28
C ARG A 22 16.95 13.63 4.01
N PRO A 23 17.05 13.51 5.35
CA PRO A 23 16.56 12.32 6.04
C PRO A 23 15.03 12.19 6.01
N ILE A 24 14.30 13.31 6.06
CA ILE A 24 12.83 13.34 5.95
C ILE A 24 12.37 12.80 4.60
N ILE A 25 13.00 13.26 3.52
CA ILE A 25 12.71 12.81 2.16
C ILE A 25 13.08 11.33 2.03
N GLY A 26 14.28 10.93 2.43
CA GLY A 26 14.73 9.53 2.34
C GLY A 26 13.83 8.55 3.08
N TYR A 27 13.30 8.95 4.24
CA TYR A 27 12.32 8.17 5.01
C TYR A 27 10.97 8.03 4.28
N ASN A 28 10.51 9.11 3.65
CA ASN A 28 9.16 9.22 3.09
C ASN A 28 9.04 8.76 1.63
N VAL A 29 10.13 8.58 0.89
CA VAL A 29 10.08 8.06 -0.48
C VAL A 29 9.35 6.72 -0.57
N ALA A 30 9.51 5.84 0.42
CA ALA A 30 8.79 4.56 0.48
C ALA A 30 7.27 4.72 0.57
N ASN A 31 6.77 5.83 1.12
CA ASN A 31 5.34 6.09 1.24
C ASN A 31 4.65 6.39 -0.10
N ILE A 32 5.41 6.82 -1.12
CA ILE A 32 4.89 6.95 -2.48
C ILE A 32 4.42 5.57 -2.97
N THR A 33 5.23 4.53 -2.75
CA THR A 33 4.89 3.15 -3.11
C THR A 33 3.68 2.65 -2.31
N ILE A 34 3.64 2.92 -1.00
CA ILE A 34 2.49 2.53 -0.14
C ILE A 34 1.20 3.18 -0.65
N GLY A 35 1.19 4.50 -0.85
CA GLY A 35 0.00 5.23 -1.30
C GLY A 35 -0.43 4.85 -2.72
N GLY A 36 0.53 4.64 -3.62
CA GLY A 36 0.27 4.26 -5.00
C GLY A 36 -0.29 2.85 -5.15
N VAL A 37 0.12 1.89 -4.31
CA VAL A 37 -0.34 0.50 -4.35
C VAL A 37 -1.69 0.33 -3.65
N THR A 38 -1.86 0.96 -2.49
CA THR A 38 -3.06 0.79 -1.66
C THR A 38 -4.29 1.46 -2.24
N ASN A 39 -4.16 2.65 -2.84
CA ASN A 39 -5.31 3.43 -3.30
C ASN A 39 -6.11 2.73 -4.42
N PRO A 40 -5.49 2.22 -5.50
CA PRO A 40 -6.22 1.50 -6.53
C PRO A 40 -6.87 0.23 -5.99
N LEU A 41 -6.16 -0.52 -5.14
CA LEU A 41 -6.70 -1.74 -4.56
C LEU A 41 -7.92 -1.47 -3.69
N SER A 42 -7.87 -0.48 -2.81
CA SER A 42 -8.99 -0.16 -1.92
C SER A 42 -10.24 0.31 -2.68
N LYS A 43 -10.08 0.94 -3.85
CA LYS A 43 -11.20 1.49 -4.62
C LYS A 43 -11.76 0.52 -5.64
N TYR A 44 -10.90 -0.16 -6.39
CA TYR A 44 -11.30 -0.89 -7.59
C TYR A 44 -11.29 -2.41 -7.42
N HIS A 45 -10.59 -2.96 -6.43
CA HIS A 45 -10.46 -4.41 -6.31
C HIS A 45 -11.80 -5.12 -6.10
N GLN A 46 -12.70 -4.54 -5.31
CA GLN A 46 -14.02 -5.13 -5.08
C GLN A 46 -14.88 -5.13 -6.36
N GLN A 47 -14.81 -4.05 -7.13
CA GLN A 47 -15.47 -3.96 -8.44
C GLN A 47 -14.85 -4.95 -9.42
N PHE A 48 -13.53 -5.10 -9.43
CA PHE A 48 -12.83 -6.08 -10.27
C PHE A 48 -13.31 -7.51 -9.99
N LEU A 49 -13.39 -7.92 -8.72
CA LEU A 49 -13.87 -9.25 -8.36
C LEU A 49 -15.33 -9.50 -8.79
N ASN A 50 -16.20 -8.49 -8.66
CA ASN A 50 -17.61 -8.64 -9.01
C ASN A 50 -17.85 -8.62 -10.54
N TYR A 51 -17.23 -7.67 -11.26
CA TYR A 51 -17.53 -7.42 -12.68
C TYR A 51 -16.63 -8.18 -13.65
N VAL A 52 -15.34 -8.36 -13.32
CA VAL A 52 -14.37 -9.00 -14.22
C VAL A 52 -14.33 -10.50 -13.97
N GLU A 53 -14.16 -10.87 -12.70
CA GLU A 53 -14.08 -12.26 -12.27
C GLU A 53 -15.46 -12.92 -12.15
N GLY A 54 -16.52 -12.12 -11.96
CA GLY A 54 -17.89 -12.61 -11.88
C GLY A 54 -18.25 -13.23 -10.54
N LEU A 55 -17.52 -12.93 -9.46
CA LEU A 55 -17.87 -13.39 -8.11
C LEU A 55 -19.12 -12.67 -7.60
N ASP A 56 -19.96 -13.40 -6.87
CA ASP A 56 -21.08 -12.78 -6.16
C ASP A 56 -20.56 -11.81 -5.07
N THR A 57 -21.32 -10.73 -4.84
CA THR A 57 -20.97 -9.69 -3.85
C THR A 57 -20.88 -10.26 -2.44
N ARG A 58 -21.65 -11.32 -2.13
CA ARG A 58 -21.56 -12.00 -0.82
C ARG A 58 -20.22 -12.71 -0.66
N MET A 59 -19.68 -13.32 -1.71
CA MET A 59 -18.39 -14.00 -1.67
C MET A 59 -17.25 -12.99 -1.54
N THR A 60 -17.27 -11.91 -2.32
CA THR A 60 -16.22 -10.87 -2.25
C THR A 60 -16.23 -10.16 -0.89
N GLY A 61 -17.40 -9.92 -0.31
CA GLY A 61 -17.54 -9.42 1.06
C GLY A 61 -16.91 -10.35 2.10
N ARG A 62 -17.08 -11.68 1.96
CA ARG A 62 -16.45 -12.67 2.84
C ARG A 62 -14.93 -12.66 2.72
N ILE A 63 -14.39 -12.58 1.50
CA ILE A 63 -12.93 -12.50 1.28
C ILE A 63 -12.36 -11.29 2.02
N SER A 64 -12.96 -10.11 1.83
CA SER A 64 -12.50 -8.88 2.51
C SER A 64 -12.62 -8.96 4.02
N ALA A 65 -13.69 -9.56 4.56
CA ALA A 65 -13.87 -9.73 6.00
C ALA A 65 -12.80 -10.66 6.60
N ILE A 66 -12.55 -11.81 5.99
CA ILE A 66 -11.54 -12.77 6.46
C ILE A 66 -10.13 -12.16 6.30
N ALA A 67 -9.87 -11.49 5.19
CA ALA A 67 -8.60 -10.79 4.97
C ALA A 67 -8.35 -9.71 6.03
N GLY A 68 -9.38 -8.94 6.41
CA GLY A 68 -9.25 -7.93 7.48
C GLY A 68 -8.95 -8.54 8.86
N VAL A 69 -9.56 -9.68 9.19
CA VAL A 69 -9.23 -10.39 10.44
C VAL A 69 -7.78 -10.91 10.40
N PHE A 70 -7.36 -11.45 9.26
CA PHE A 70 -5.99 -11.90 9.08
C PHE A 70 -4.97 -10.74 9.21
N ASP A 71 -5.27 -9.59 8.61
CA ASP A 71 -4.44 -8.37 8.67
C ASP A 71 -4.21 -7.91 10.11
N ALA A 72 -5.26 -7.92 10.93
CA ALA A 72 -5.14 -7.59 12.35
C ALA A 72 -4.22 -8.56 13.11
N ILE A 73 -4.23 -9.85 12.75
CA ILE A 73 -3.36 -10.87 13.36
C ILE A 73 -1.91 -10.67 12.89
N THR A 74 -1.69 -10.45 11.59
CA THR A 74 -0.34 -10.25 11.04
C THR A 74 0.29 -8.98 11.58
N ASP A 75 -0.49 -7.91 11.77
CA ASP A 75 -0.02 -6.65 12.35
C ASP A 75 0.54 -6.85 13.78
N LEU A 76 -0.21 -7.57 14.62
CA LEU A 76 0.25 -7.93 15.96
C LEU A 76 1.51 -8.79 15.90
N ALA A 77 1.52 -9.82 15.04
CA ALA A 77 2.67 -10.71 14.89
C ALA A 77 3.93 -9.95 14.44
N MET A 78 3.82 -9.06 13.45
CA MET A 78 4.96 -8.27 13.00
C MET A 78 5.43 -7.26 14.03
N GLY A 79 4.55 -6.70 14.86
CA GLY A 79 4.97 -5.91 16.02
C GLY A 79 5.98 -6.66 16.87
N PHE A 80 5.63 -7.88 17.31
CA PHE A 80 6.53 -8.71 18.12
C PHE A 80 7.81 -9.13 17.39
N ILE A 81 7.72 -9.46 16.10
CA ILE A 81 8.87 -9.90 15.30
C ILE A 81 9.85 -8.75 15.09
N THR A 82 9.37 -7.56 14.73
CA THR A 82 10.22 -6.39 14.50
C THR A 82 10.97 -5.99 15.76
N ASP A 83 10.33 -6.03 16.92
CA ASP A 83 10.96 -5.72 18.21
C ASP A 83 12.13 -6.65 18.57
N ARG A 84 12.01 -7.94 18.21
CA ARG A 84 13.04 -8.96 18.52
C ARG A 84 14.13 -9.07 17.44
N THR A 85 13.98 -8.39 16.30
CA THR A 85 14.92 -8.52 15.18
C THR A 85 16.25 -7.83 15.48
N LYS A 86 17.36 -8.57 15.38
CA LYS A 86 18.74 -8.05 15.42
C LYS A 86 19.40 -8.30 14.07
N SER A 87 19.59 -7.25 13.28
CA SER A 87 20.25 -7.35 11.97
C SER A 87 21.24 -6.22 11.73
N ARG A 88 22.27 -6.50 10.91
CA ARG A 88 23.36 -5.57 10.57
C ARG A 88 22.89 -4.33 9.80
N LEU A 89 21.79 -4.45 9.06
CA LEU A 89 21.20 -3.34 8.27
C LEU A 89 20.20 -2.49 9.09
N GLY A 90 20.04 -2.78 10.38
CA GLY A 90 19.10 -2.11 11.28
C GLY A 90 17.80 -2.89 11.47
N ARG A 91 17.18 -2.71 12.64
CA ARG A 91 16.00 -3.47 13.11
C ARG A 91 14.80 -3.38 12.16
N HIS A 92 14.47 -2.18 11.68
CA HIS A 92 13.27 -1.93 10.87
C HIS A 92 13.52 -1.98 9.35
N ARG A 93 14.72 -1.59 8.90
CA ARG A 93 15.05 -1.45 7.48
C ARG A 93 15.06 -2.78 6.72
N VAL A 94 15.45 -3.86 7.38
CA VAL A 94 15.51 -5.20 6.78
C VAL A 94 14.13 -5.70 6.38
N TRP A 95 13.13 -5.46 7.24
CA TRP A 95 11.75 -5.86 6.98
C TRP A 95 11.14 -5.07 5.84
N ILE A 96 11.41 -3.76 5.75
CA ILE A 96 10.96 -2.92 4.63
C ILE A 96 11.51 -3.43 3.29
N ILE A 97 12.81 -3.77 3.24
CA ILE A 97 13.42 -4.29 2.00
C ILE A 97 12.88 -5.68 1.65
N ALA A 98 12.73 -6.56 2.65
CA ALA A 98 12.19 -7.90 2.45
C ALA A 98 10.69 -7.90 2.08
N ALA A 99 9.95 -6.86 2.48
CA ALA A 99 8.53 -6.70 2.18
C ALA A 99 8.28 -6.37 0.70
N LEU A 100 9.19 -5.65 0.03
CA LEU A 100 9.02 -5.25 -1.37
C LEU A 100 8.68 -6.41 -2.32
N PRO A 101 9.44 -7.52 -2.39
CA PRO A 101 9.10 -8.61 -3.30
C PRO A 101 7.77 -9.27 -2.92
N VAL A 102 7.48 -9.44 -1.62
CA VAL A 102 6.23 -10.06 -1.15
C VAL A 102 5.03 -9.20 -1.53
N LEU A 103 5.14 -7.88 -1.32
CA LEU A 103 4.10 -6.91 -1.67
C LEU A 103 3.85 -6.87 -3.18
N LEU A 104 4.91 -6.89 -4.00
CA LEU A 104 4.79 -6.92 -5.46
C LEU A 104 4.11 -8.19 -5.96
N ILE A 105 4.50 -9.35 -5.41
CA ILE A 105 3.87 -10.63 -5.75
C ILE A 105 2.39 -10.62 -5.34
N GLY A 106 2.08 -10.21 -4.12
CA GLY A 106 0.70 -10.09 -3.63
C GLY A 106 -0.14 -9.13 -4.45
N TYR A 107 0.44 -7.99 -4.85
CA TYR A 107 -0.23 -7.04 -5.73
C TYR A 107 -0.57 -7.65 -7.09
N PHE A 108 0.40 -8.33 -7.72
CA PHE A 108 0.18 -8.99 -9.01
C PHE A 108 -0.88 -10.10 -8.92
N MET A 109 -0.83 -10.93 -7.87
CA MET A 109 -1.81 -11.99 -7.63
C MET A 109 -3.24 -11.46 -7.45
N LYS A 110 -3.42 -10.26 -6.90
CA LYS A 110 -4.75 -9.66 -6.72
C LYS A 110 -5.38 -9.17 -8.02
N TRP A 111 -4.57 -8.88 -9.05
CA TRP A 111 -5.05 -8.41 -10.35
C TRP A 111 -5.05 -9.50 -11.43
N TYR A 112 -4.24 -10.55 -11.26
CA TYR A 112 -4.11 -11.61 -12.24
C TYR A 112 -4.63 -12.95 -11.70
N SER A 113 -5.60 -13.54 -12.40
CA SER A 113 -6.27 -14.79 -12.00
C SER A 113 -5.63 -16.06 -12.59
N PHE A 114 -4.52 -15.95 -13.35
CA PHE A 114 -3.81 -17.07 -14.00
C PHE A 114 -4.74 -18.07 -14.74
N GLY A 115 -5.85 -17.58 -15.30
CA GLY A 115 -6.82 -18.41 -16.03
C GLY A 115 -7.79 -19.22 -15.16
N ILE A 116 -7.76 -19.09 -13.83
CA ILE A 116 -8.68 -19.78 -12.91
C ILE A 116 -10.13 -19.31 -13.14
N SER A 117 -10.33 -18.04 -13.51
CA SER A 117 -11.65 -17.51 -13.93
C SER A 117 -12.24 -18.23 -15.14
N GLY A 118 -11.41 -18.84 -15.98
CA GLY A 118 -11.84 -19.62 -17.14
C GLY A 118 -12.36 -21.03 -16.80
N THR A 119 -12.10 -21.52 -15.58
CA THR A 119 -12.48 -22.87 -15.15
C THR A 119 -13.92 -22.93 -14.60
N GLY A 120 -14.54 -21.77 -14.30
CA GLY A 120 -15.93 -21.68 -13.81
C GLY A 120 -16.16 -22.23 -12.40
N ASN A 121 -15.09 -22.52 -11.65
CA ASN A 121 -15.18 -23.05 -10.30
C ASN A 121 -15.09 -21.90 -9.27
N GLU A 122 -16.25 -21.44 -8.79
CA GLU A 122 -16.36 -20.34 -7.82
C GLU A 122 -15.57 -20.59 -6.54
N ASN A 123 -15.52 -21.84 -6.05
CA ASN A 123 -14.78 -22.18 -4.84
C ASN A 123 -13.26 -22.05 -5.03
N ALA A 124 -12.75 -22.51 -6.17
CA ALA A 124 -11.33 -22.37 -6.49
C ALA A 124 -10.92 -20.90 -6.58
N LEU A 125 -11.78 -20.08 -7.18
CA LEU A 125 -11.58 -18.65 -7.32
C LEU A 125 -11.62 -17.93 -5.96
N PHE A 126 -12.56 -18.30 -5.09
CA PHE A 126 -12.64 -17.80 -3.72
C PHE A 126 -11.36 -18.09 -2.93
N PHE A 127 -10.87 -19.33 -2.93
CA PHE A 127 -9.65 -19.70 -2.21
C PHE A 127 -8.40 -19.02 -2.80
N TYR A 128 -8.34 -18.84 -4.12
CA TYR A 128 -7.25 -18.12 -4.77
C TYR A 128 -7.19 -16.66 -4.30
N TYR A 129 -8.30 -15.91 -4.38
CA TYR A 129 -8.33 -14.50 -3.97
C TYR A 129 -8.18 -14.30 -2.46
N LEU A 130 -8.61 -15.28 -1.66
CA LEU A 130 -8.33 -15.31 -0.24
C LEU A 130 -6.82 -15.43 0.02
N MET A 131 -6.13 -16.36 -0.65
CA MET A 131 -4.69 -16.53 -0.52
C MET A 131 -3.92 -15.31 -1.04
N ALA A 132 -4.32 -14.75 -2.18
CA ALA A 132 -3.75 -13.52 -2.71
C ALA A 132 -3.88 -12.35 -1.72
N SER A 133 -5.02 -12.26 -1.02
CA SER A 133 -5.25 -11.26 0.01
C SER A 133 -4.34 -11.46 1.23
N PHE A 134 -4.08 -12.71 1.65
CA PHE A 134 -3.15 -13.00 2.74
C PHE A 134 -1.70 -12.66 2.39
N VAL A 135 -1.26 -12.99 1.17
CA VAL A 135 0.09 -12.65 0.69
C VAL A 135 0.27 -11.13 0.64
N TYR A 136 -0.71 -10.42 0.07
CA TYR A 136 -0.70 -8.96 0.03
C TYR A 136 -0.71 -8.32 1.42
N SER A 137 -1.59 -8.78 2.32
CA SER A 137 -1.67 -8.30 3.70
C SER A 137 -0.34 -8.50 4.44
N THR A 138 0.26 -9.70 4.33
CA THR A 138 1.57 -9.97 4.92
C THR A 138 2.65 -9.00 4.42
N GLY A 139 2.74 -8.80 3.10
CA GLY A 139 3.68 -7.84 2.51
C GLY A 139 3.42 -6.40 2.95
N TYR A 140 2.14 -6.01 3.04
CA TYR A 140 1.74 -4.69 3.49
C TYR A 140 2.11 -4.44 4.95
N THR A 141 1.75 -5.36 5.85
CA THR A 141 2.12 -5.33 7.26
C THR A 141 3.64 -5.27 7.46
N MET A 142 4.39 -6.11 6.75
CA MET A 142 5.87 -6.14 6.82
C MET A 142 6.51 -4.82 6.37
N MET A 143 5.82 -3.99 5.61
CA MET A 143 6.30 -2.66 5.23
C MET A 143 5.80 -1.58 6.17
N ASN A 144 4.51 -1.56 6.48
CA ASN A 144 3.85 -0.50 7.23
C ASN A 144 4.23 -0.49 8.71
N ILE A 145 4.26 -1.65 9.38
CA ILE A 145 4.54 -1.74 10.81
C ILE A 145 5.97 -1.30 11.16
N PRO A 146 7.04 -1.83 10.53
CA PRO A 146 8.38 -1.36 10.83
C PRO A 146 8.62 0.09 10.38
N HIS A 147 7.95 0.55 9.31
CA HIS A 147 8.02 1.95 8.89
C HIS A 147 7.49 2.86 10.00
N ALA A 148 6.26 2.63 10.47
CA ALA A 148 5.67 3.37 11.59
C ALA A 148 6.53 3.31 12.87
N ALA A 149 7.11 2.15 13.18
CA ALA A 149 7.98 1.96 14.34
C ALA A 149 9.33 2.69 14.23
N MET A 150 9.80 3.01 13.02
CA MET A 150 11.07 3.71 12.81
C MET A 150 10.95 5.22 13.08
N LEU A 151 9.78 5.82 12.90
CA LEU A 151 9.54 7.24 13.13
C LEU A 151 10.03 7.77 14.51
N PRO A 152 9.64 7.18 15.66
CA PRO A 152 10.08 7.67 16.97
C PRO A 152 11.59 7.56 17.20
N THR A 153 12.28 6.68 16.46
CA THR A 153 13.74 6.53 16.54
C THR A 153 14.49 7.61 15.76
N ILE A 154 13.89 8.13 14.68
CA ILE A 154 14.49 9.17 13.83
C ILE A 154 14.16 10.57 14.35
N ALA A 155 12.93 10.77 14.83
CA ALA A 155 12.44 12.02 15.38
C ALA A 155 12.10 11.83 16.86
N PRO A 156 13.02 12.09 17.80
CA PRO A 156 12.75 11.95 19.24
C PRO A 156 11.81 13.04 19.76
N ARG A 157 11.83 14.24 19.16
CA ARG A 157 10.99 15.37 19.59
C ARG A 157 9.60 15.32 18.95
N TYR A 158 8.58 15.69 19.71
CA TYR A 158 7.19 15.71 19.23
C TYR A 158 7.02 16.59 17.98
N PHE A 159 7.59 17.79 17.98
CA PHE A 159 7.50 18.72 16.87
C PHE A 159 8.13 18.15 15.58
N GLU A 160 9.28 17.49 15.70
CA GLU A 160 9.93 16.84 14.55
C GLU A 160 9.08 15.71 13.99
N ARG A 161 8.45 14.87 14.83
CA ARG A 161 7.55 13.80 14.36
C ARG A 161 6.40 14.35 13.52
N THR A 162 5.82 15.48 13.93
CA THR A 162 4.76 16.15 13.17
C THR A 162 5.27 16.60 11.80
N GLN A 163 6.48 17.16 11.71
CA GLN A 163 7.07 17.55 10.41
C GLN A 163 7.29 16.33 9.49
N TYR A 164 7.81 15.23 10.04
CA TYR A 164 7.98 13.99 9.28
C TYR A 164 6.64 13.44 8.78
N LYS A 165 5.58 13.48 9.60
CA LYS A 165 4.23 13.05 9.22
C LYS A 165 3.58 13.96 8.18
N ILE A 166 3.77 15.27 8.25
CA ILE A 166 3.26 16.19 7.21
C ILE A 166 3.88 15.85 5.86
N VAL A 167 5.19 15.64 5.81
CA VAL A 167 5.88 15.24 4.57
C VAL A 167 5.46 13.83 4.13
N GLU A 168 5.22 12.91 5.05
CA GLU A 168 4.66 11.59 4.77
C GLU A 168 3.33 11.68 4.00
N TYR A 169 2.40 12.51 4.46
CA TYR A 169 1.11 12.71 3.79
C TYR A 169 1.27 13.30 2.39
N ILE A 170 2.17 14.28 2.21
CA ILE A 170 2.44 14.85 0.89
C ILE A 170 2.99 13.78 -0.06
N PHE A 171 3.95 12.98 0.38
CA PHE A 171 4.51 11.88 -0.41
C PHE A 171 3.46 10.81 -0.74
N ASN A 172 2.58 10.49 0.21
CA ASN A 172 1.48 9.57 -0.02
C ASN A 172 0.52 10.10 -1.11
N MET A 173 0.17 11.40 -1.07
CA MET A 173 -0.65 12.05 -2.10
C MET A 173 0.00 11.96 -3.49
N PHE A 174 1.31 12.18 -3.58
CA PHE A 174 2.05 12.02 -4.83
C PHE A 174 2.04 10.59 -5.37
N GLY A 175 1.93 9.56 -4.52
CA GLY A 175 1.69 8.19 -4.96
C GLY A 175 0.23 7.95 -5.38
N MET A 176 -0.71 8.46 -4.59
CA MET A 176 -2.14 8.22 -4.77
C MET A 176 -2.72 8.87 -6.04
N PHE A 177 -2.45 10.15 -6.30
CA PHE A 177 -3.09 10.87 -7.40
C PHE A 177 -2.73 10.31 -8.78
N PRO A 178 -1.44 10.09 -9.12
CA PRO A 178 -1.08 9.52 -10.41
C PRO A 178 -1.59 8.09 -10.55
N SER A 179 -1.54 7.30 -9.48
CA SER A 179 -2.02 5.92 -9.49
C SER A 179 -3.53 5.85 -9.72
N PHE A 180 -4.30 6.73 -9.08
CA PHE A 180 -5.74 6.86 -9.30
C PHE A 180 -6.05 7.29 -10.74
N ILE A 181 -5.36 8.32 -11.26
CA ILE A 181 -5.55 8.78 -12.64
C ILE A 181 -5.21 7.67 -13.63
N PHE A 182 -4.08 6.98 -13.44
CA PHE A 182 -3.67 5.85 -14.25
C PHE A 182 -4.74 4.76 -14.26
N MET A 183 -5.19 4.32 -13.08
CA MET A 183 -6.24 3.30 -12.98
C MET A 183 -7.57 3.77 -13.58
N SER A 184 -7.93 5.04 -13.39
CA SER A 184 -9.14 5.62 -13.96
C SER A 184 -9.07 5.76 -15.47
N ILE A 185 -7.90 5.94 -16.07
CA ILE A 185 -7.75 5.95 -17.53
C ILE A 185 -7.84 4.51 -18.06
N VAL A 186 -7.18 3.57 -17.40
CA VAL A 186 -7.22 2.14 -17.76
C VAL A 186 -8.64 1.60 -17.67
N LEU A 187 -9.38 1.92 -16.61
CA LEU A 187 -10.76 1.48 -16.39
C LEU A 187 -11.83 2.40 -17.02
N GLY A 188 -11.51 3.67 -17.30
CA GLY A 188 -12.45 4.65 -17.85
C GLY A 188 -12.38 4.77 -19.38
N GLY A 189 -11.26 4.37 -20.00
CA GLY A 189 -11.15 4.20 -21.46
C GLY A 189 -12.01 3.04 -21.99
N THR A 190 -12.51 2.18 -21.10
CA THR A 190 -13.49 1.16 -21.40
C THR A 190 -14.90 1.75 -21.22
N ASN A 191 -15.46 2.35 -22.27
CA ASN A 191 -16.89 2.71 -22.32
C ASN A 191 -17.72 1.44 -22.04
N LEU A 192 -18.39 1.39 -20.89
CA LEU A 192 -19.09 0.21 -20.41
C LEU A 192 -20.43 0.60 -19.80
N ASP A 193 -21.42 0.86 -20.65
CA ASP A 193 -22.81 1.04 -20.22
C ASP A 193 -23.44 -0.28 -19.70
N ASN A 194 -22.70 -1.40 -19.74
CA ASN A 194 -23.12 -2.66 -19.12
C ASN A 194 -21.92 -3.63 -18.97
N PRO A 195 -21.20 -3.65 -17.84
CA PRO A 195 -20.06 -4.55 -17.66
C PRO A 195 -20.52 -6.01 -17.62
N SER A 196 -20.31 -6.72 -18.73
CA SER A 196 -20.63 -8.14 -18.90
C SER A 196 -19.34 -8.95 -19.01
N ALA A 197 -19.39 -10.24 -18.65
CA ALA A 197 -18.26 -11.18 -18.68
C ALA A 197 -17.56 -11.30 -20.06
N ALA A 198 -18.14 -10.73 -21.13
CA ALA A 198 -17.54 -10.63 -22.45
C ALA A 198 -16.42 -9.58 -22.55
N ASP A 199 -16.37 -8.59 -21.65
CA ASP A 199 -15.37 -7.52 -21.66
C ASP A 199 -14.10 -7.85 -20.86
N ARG A 200 -13.94 -9.11 -20.40
CA ARG A 200 -12.77 -9.59 -19.63
C ARG A 200 -11.41 -9.18 -20.23
N GLY A 201 -11.29 -9.18 -21.56
CA GLY A 201 -10.08 -8.76 -22.27
C GLY A 201 -9.79 -7.26 -22.26
N LYS A 202 -10.75 -6.42 -21.86
CA LYS A 202 -10.56 -4.97 -21.67
C LYS A 202 -10.09 -4.63 -20.26
N TYR A 203 -10.29 -5.53 -19.29
CA TYR A 203 -9.88 -5.36 -17.90
C TYR A 203 -8.56 -6.04 -17.56
N LEU A 204 -8.15 -7.03 -18.37
CA LEU A 204 -6.89 -7.73 -18.24
C LEU A 204 -5.91 -7.16 -19.25
N LEU A 205 -4.87 -6.47 -18.74
CA LEU A 205 -3.59 -6.38 -19.45
C LEU A 205 -2.98 -7.78 -19.58
#